data_AF-A0A5P8K975-F1
#
_entry.id   AF-A0A5P8K975-F1
#
_cell.length_a   1.000
_cell.length_b   1.000
_cell.length_c   1.000
_cell.angle_alpha   90.00
_cell.angle_beta   90.00
_cell.angle_gamma   90.00
#
_symmetry.space_group_name_H-M   'P 1'
#
loop_
_entity.id
_entity.type
_entity.pdbx_description
1 polymer ?
#
loop_
_entity_poly.entity_id
_entity_poly.type
_entity_poly.pdbx_seq_one_letter_code
_entity_poly.pdbx_strand_id
1 'polypeptide(L)'
;MTRDKLVIRSGQLTRTVEGKVGGVSSTSATESRPARVKLAVVDADGTERKERLELNDTFRVGSETWRLVDVTHSASGRWTAVAVPADAVSNTVPEDATSPEVPDA
;
A
#
# COMPACT_ATOMS: atom_id res chain seq x y z
N MET A 1 12.75 1.76 -13.82
CA MET A 1 13.19 1.04 -12.59
C MET A 1 11.93 0.57 -11.90
N THR A 2 11.66 -0.73 -11.93
CA THR A 2 10.55 -1.33 -11.18
C THR A 2 10.83 -1.08 -9.70
N ARG A 3 9.89 -0.50 -8.97
CA ARG A 3 10.06 -0.33 -7.53
C ARG A 3 9.56 -1.57 -6.82
N ASP A 4 10.46 -2.43 -6.39
CA ASP A 4 10.03 -3.68 -5.72
C ASP A 4 9.56 -3.44 -4.27
N LYS A 5 9.97 -2.32 -3.65
CA LYS A 5 9.73 -2.07 -2.23
C LYS A 5 9.81 -0.59 -1.86
N LEU A 6 8.92 -0.15 -0.97
CA LEU A 6 8.90 1.14 -0.30
C LEU A 6 9.20 0.95 1.19
N VAL A 7 10.24 1.62 1.69
CA VAL A 7 10.63 1.59 3.12
C VAL A 7 10.29 2.93 3.75
N ILE A 8 9.40 2.93 4.73
CA ILE A 8 8.89 4.12 5.40
C ILE A 8 9.40 4.12 6.83
N ARG A 9 10.14 5.18 7.21
CA ARG A 9 10.76 5.30 8.53
C ARG A 9 10.03 6.33 9.38
N SER A 10 9.95 6.09 10.67
CA SER A 10 9.35 7.02 11.64
C SER A 10 9.96 8.42 11.53
N GLY A 11 9.13 9.43 11.28
CA GLY A 11 9.55 10.84 11.20
C GLY A 11 10.36 11.20 9.94
N GLN A 12 10.48 10.31 8.97
CA GLN A 12 11.16 10.61 7.70
C GLN A 12 10.17 10.60 6.54
N LEU A 13 10.39 11.50 5.59
CA LEU A 13 9.63 11.58 4.35
C LEU A 13 10.39 10.85 3.23
N THR A 14 9.76 9.84 2.65
CA THR A 14 10.30 9.03 1.56
C THR A 14 9.71 9.51 0.24
N ARG A 15 10.56 9.82 -0.74
CA ARG A 15 10.10 10.24 -2.07
C ARG A 15 9.80 9.02 -2.95
N THR A 16 8.68 9.07 -3.65
CA THR A 16 8.26 8.13 -4.71
C THR A 16 8.19 8.88 -6.04
N VAL A 17 7.73 8.26 -7.14
CA VAL A 17 7.59 8.94 -8.46
C VAL A 17 6.34 9.79 -8.38
N GLU A 18 5.28 9.24 -7.81
CA GLU A 18 3.93 9.82 -7.80
C GLU A 18 3.65 10.73 -6.58
N GLY A 19 4.61 10.86 -5.67
CA GLY A 19 4.42 11.62 -4.43
C GLY A 19 5.44 11.32 -3.35
N LYS A 20 5.05 11.51 -2.09
CA LYS A 20 5.88 11.31 -0.91
C LYS A 20 5.09 10.61 0.18
N VAL A 21 5.75 9.78 0.98
CA VAL A 21 5.15 9.07 2.10
C VAL A 21 6.00 9.24 3.35
N GLY A 22 5.39 9.66 4.45
CA GLY A 22 6.06 9.85 5.74
C GLY A 22 5.40 9.04 6.85
N GLY A 23 6.21 8.49 7.76
CA GLY A 23 5.72 7.80 8.94
C GLY A 23 5.36 8.78 10.07
N VAL A 24 4.08 8.83 10.48
CA VAL A 24 3.58 9.74 11.53
C VAL A 24 3.65 9.10 12.91
N SER A 25 3.05 7.92 13.07
CA SER A 25 3.04 7.19 14.34
C SER A 25 2.85 5.70 14.09
N SER A 26 3.22 4.86 15.05
CA SER A 26 2.95 3.43 14.99
C SER A 26 2.57 2.90 16.38
N THR A 27 1.71 1.90 16.40
CA THR A 27 1.36 1.12 17.58
C THR A 27 1.81 -0.32 17.33
N SER A 28 2.63 -0.85 18.23
CA SER A 28 3.08 -2.24 18.19
C SER A 28 1.91 -3.21 18.28
N ALA A 29 2.06 -4.37 17.66
CA ALA A 29 1.13 -5.48 17.87
C ALA A 29 1.14 -5.90 19.35
N THR A 30 -0.02 -6.27 19.85
CA THR A 30 -0.20 -6.96 21.12
C THR A 30 -0.91 -8.27 20.88
N GLU A 31 -1.03 -9.13 21.90
CA GLU A 31 -1.77 -10.39 21.81
C GLU A 31 -3.22 -10.20 21.34
N SER A 32 -3.81 -9.02 21.56
CA SER A 32 -5.20 -8.73 21.23
C SER A 32 -5.38 -7.81 20.02
N ARG A 33 -4.32 -7.19 19.49
CA ARG A 33 -4.45 -6.15 18.44
C ARG A 33 -3.27 -6.21 17.45
N PRO A 34 -3.54 -6.13 16.14
CA PRO A 34 -2.47 -6.07 15.14
C PRO A 34 -1.70 -4.74 15.25
N ALA A 35 -0.47 -4.75 14.71
CA ALA A 35 0.31 -3.54 14.55
C ALA A 35 -0.41 -2.55 13.62
N ARG A 36 -0.35 -1.27 13.96
CA ARG A 36 -1.00 -0.19 13.21
C ARG A 36 -0.02 0.93 12.94
N VAL A 37 0.00 1.43 11.72
CA VAL A 37 0.80 2.60 11.34
C VAL A 37 -0.10 3.72 10.88
N LYS A 38 0.30 4.95 11.19
CA LYS A 38 -0.28 6.15 10.61
C LYS A 38 0.75 6.76 9.67
N LEU A 39 0.36 6.91 8.41
CA LEU A 39 1.19 7.49 7.36
C LEU A 39 0.63 8.84 6.95
N ALA A 40 1.50 9.77 6.56
CA ALA A 40 1.15 10.94 5.80
C ALA A 40 1.56 10.68 4.36
N VAL A 41 0.60 10.71 3.44
CA VAL A 41 0.84 10.59 2.00
C VAL A 41 0.61 11.95 1.38
N VAL A 42 1.56 12.39 0.56
CA VAL A 42 1.49 13.64 -0.18
C VAL A 42 1.58 13.31 -1.66
N ASP A 43 0.55 13.58 -2.43
CA ASP A 43 0.55 13.33 -3.88
C ASP A 43 1.39 14.36 -4.63
N ALA A 44 1.60 14.12 -5.93
CA ALA A 44 2.33 15.03 -6.82
C ALA A 44 1.72 16.44 -6.87
N ASP A 45 0.40 16.57 -6.75
CA ASP A 45 -0.31 17.86 -6.69
C ASP A 45 -0.15 18.59 -5.35
N GLY A 46 0.45 17.93 -4.34
CA GLY A 46 0.71 18.51 -3.02
C GLY A 46 -0.39 18.26 -1.99
N THR A 47 -1.51 17.61 -2.36
CA THR A 47 -2.53 17.18 -1.40
C THR A 47 -1.94 16.20 -0.39
N GLU A 48 -2.09 16.52 0.91
CA GLU A 48 -1.72 15.62 2.01
C GLU A 48 -2.95 14.87 2.52
N ARG A 49 -2.81 13.55 2.72
CA ARG A 49 -3.79 12.69 3.40
C ARG A 49 -3.12 11.85 4.48
N LYS A 50 -3.88 11.53 5.53
CA LYS A 50 -3.41 10.69 6.65
C LYS A 50 -4.09 9.33 6.59
N GLU A 51 -3.31 8.30 6.33
CA GLU A 51 -3.77 6.91 6.22
C GLU A 51 -3.47 6.17 7.52
N ARG A 52 -4.44 5.43 8.05
CA ARG A 52 -4.21 4.51 9.18
C ARG A 52 -4.33 3.09 8.65
N LEU A 53 -3.23 2.35 8.71
CA LEU A 53 -3.09 1.06 8.05
C LEU A 53 -2.70 -0.02 9.05
N GLU A 54 -3.29 -1.20 8.87
CA GLU A 54 -2.89 -2.48 9.45
C GLU A 54 -2.07 -3.28 8.43
N LEU A 55 -1.51 -4.39 8.89
CA LEU A 55 -0.77 -5.30 8.01
C LEU A 55 -1.69 -5.81 6.88
N ASN A 56 -1.18 -5.78 5.66
CA ASN A 56 -1.88 -6.09 4.40
C ASN A 56 -2.88 -5.04 3.90
N ASP A 57 -3.11 -3.94 4.63
CA ASP A 57 -3.88 -2.83 4.08
C ASP A 57 -3.13 -2.20 2.90
N THR A 58 -3.91 -1.65 1.98
CA THR A 58 -3.42 -0.94 0.81
C THR A 58 -3.64 0.56 0.94
N PHE A 59 -2.71 1.35 0.41
CA PHE A 59 -2.82 2.80 0.31
C PHE A 59 -2.32 3.27 -1.05
N ARG A 60 -2.77 4.46 -1.45
CA ARG A 60 -2.42 5.06 -2.75
C ARG A 60 -1.47 6.23 -2.59
N VAL A 61 -0.48 6.31 -3.48
CA VAL A 61 0.43 7.45 -3.65
C VAL A 61 0.35 7.86 -5.11
N GLY A 62 -0.38 8.94 -5.40
CA GLY A 62 -0.83 9.26 -6.76
C GLY A 62 -1.54 8.08 -7.42
N SER A 63 -1.02 7.61 -8.55
CA SER A 63 -1.58 6.45 -9.28
C SER A 63 -1.10 5.09 -8.77
N GLU A 64 -0.01 5.02 -7.99
CA GLU A 64 0.55 3.76 -7.48
C GLU A 64 -0.22 3.28 -6.24
N THR A 65 -0.64 2.02 -6.25
CA THR A 65 -1.21 1.35 -5.07
C THR A 65 -0.14 0.50 -4.38
N TRP A 66 -0.01 0.65 -3.07
CA TRP A 66 0.99 -0.01 -2.24
C TRP A 66 0.32 -0.82 -1.15
N ARG A 67 0.81 -2.03 -0.89
CA ARG A 67 0.35 -2.89 0.21
C ARG A 67 1.37 -2.89 1.34
N LEU A 68 0.94 -2.62 2.56
CA LEU A 68 1.76 -2.74 3.76
C LEU A 68 2.01 -4.22 4.07
N VAL A 69 3.28 -4.64 4.15
CA VAL A 69 3.64 -6.05 4.37
C VAL A 69 4.48 -6.30 5.61
N ASP A 70 5.05 -5.25 6.22
CA ASP A 70 5.78 -5.38 7.48
C ASP A 70 5.74 -4.08 8.29
N VAL A 71 5.71 -4.22 9.63
CA VAL A 71 5.86 -3.12 10.58
C VAL A 71 6.77 -3.59 11.72
N THR A 72 8.01 -3.11 11.71
CA THR A 72 9.03 -3.46 12.71
C THR A 72 9.25 -2.30 13.69
N HIS A 73 9.21 -2.58 14.99
CA HIS A 73 9.55 -1.64 16.07
C HIS A 73 10.93 -1.97 16.64
N SER A 74 11.75 -0.94 16.82
CA SER A 74 13.08 -1.07 17.44
C SER A 74 13.02 -0.74 18.93
N ALA A 75 13.99 -1.25 19.70
CA ALA A 75 14.13 -0.94 21.13
C ALA A 75 14.28 0.57 21.43
N SER A 76 14.71 1.36 20.45
CA SER A 76 14.84 2.82 20.55
C SER A 76 13.52 3.60 20.45
N GLY A 77 12.39 2.91 20.29
CA GLY A 77 11.08 3.54 20.02
C GLY A 77 10.89 3.98 18.57
N ARG A 78 11.91 3.85 17.71
CA ARG A 78 11.76 4.02 16.25
C ARG A 78 11.06 2.83 15.63
N TRP A 79 10.36 3.07 14.54
CA TRP A 79 9.68 2.02 13.78
C TRP A 79 9.92 2.19 12.27
N THR A 80 9.79 1.09 11.55
CA THR A 80 9.89 1.03 10.09
C THR A 80 8.72 0.24 9.55
N ALA A 81 8.08 0.75 8.51
CA ALA A 81 7.08 0.07 7.72
C ALA A 81 7.63 -0.28 6.34
N VAL A 82 7.24 -1.44 5.82
CA VAL A 82 7.58 -1.87 4.46
C VAL A 82 6.30 -2.05 3.67
N ALA A 83 6.25 -1.43 2.50
CA ALA A 83 5.21 -1.66 1.52
C ALA A 83 5.80 -2.18 0.21
N VAL A 84 5.00 -2.92 -0.54
CA VAL A 84 5.32 -3.40 -1.90
C VAL A 84 4.23 -2.91 -2.85
N PRO A 85 4.50 -2.78 -4.16
CA PRO A 85 3.44 -2.48 -5.12
C PRO A 85 2.32 -3.52 -5.00
N ALA A 86 1.07 -3.04 -5.04
CA ALA A 86 -0.10 -3.90 -4.97
C ALA A 86 -0.49 -4.47 -6.35
N ASP A 87 0.17 -4.06 -7.44
CA ASP A 87 -0.03 -4.60 -8.79
C ASP A 87 0.22 -6.13 -8.82
N ALA A 88 -0.66 -6.98 -9.35
CA ALA A 88 -1.92 -6.74 -10.05
C ALA A 88 -2.94 -7.83 -9.64
N VAL A 89 -4.14 -7.44 -9.19
CA VAL A 89 -5.31 -8.29 -9.46
C VAL A 89 -5.49 -8.23 -10.97
N SER A 90 -5.07 -9.28 -11.66
CA SER A 90 -5.47 -9.52 -13.04
C SER A 90 -6.97 -9.30 -13.10
N ASN A 91 -7.35 -8.31 -13.89
CA ASN A 91 -8.69 -8.18 -14.42
C ASN A 91 -8.90 -9.35 -15.40
N THR A 92 -8.88 -10.61 -14.93
CA THR A 92 -9.52 -11.70 -15.65
C THR A 92 -10.99 -11.58 -15.35
N VAL A 93 -11.64 -10.65 -16.02
CA VAL A 93 -13.00 -10.92 -16.46
C VAL A 93 -12.84 -12.11 -17.42
N PRO A 94 -13.39 -13.31 -17.17
CA PRO A 94 -13.67 -14.18 -18.28
C PRO A 94 -14.74 -13.46 -19.12
N GLU A 95 -14.32 -12.67 -20.10
CA GLU A 95 -15.14 -12.45 -21.28
C GLU A 95 -15.22 -13.78 -22.02
N ASP A 96 -16.03 -14.70 -21.50
CA ASP A 96 -16.66 -15.70 -22.35
C ASP A 96 -17.96 -15.10 -22.86
N ALA A 97 -17.80 -14.08 -23.70
CA ALA A 97 -18.80 -13.66 -24.67
C ALA A 97 -18.47 -14.37 -25.98
N THR A 98 -18.72 -15.67 -26.03
CA THR A 98 -19.00 -16.35 -27.29
C THR A 98 -20.26 -17.17 -27.09
N SER A 99 -21.37 -16.58 -27.54
CA SER A 99 -22.52 -17.37 -27.95
C SER A 99 -22.07 -18.26 -29.11
N PRO A 100 -22.15 -19.60 -29.02
CA PRO A 100 -22.28 -20.40 -30.21
C PRO A 100 -23.73 -20.22 -30.69
N GLU A 101 -23.86 -19.46 -31.78
CA GLU A 101 -24.90 -19.66 -32.79
C GLU A 101 -25.12 -21.17 -32.98
N VAL A 102 -26.34 -21.64 -32.73
CA VAL A 102 -26.80 -22.93 -33.26
C VAL A 102 -27.84 -22.64 -34.33
N PRO A 103 -27.47 -22.73 -35.62
CA PRO A 103 -28.44 -22.94 -36.68
C PRO A 103 -28.69 -24.45 -36.88
N ASP A 104 -29.87 -24.74 -37.44
CA ASP A 104 -30.36 -26.01 -37.99
C ASP A 104 -30.84 -27.10 -37.00
N ALA A 105 -31.99 -27.75 -37.18
CA ALA A 105 -32.86 -27.92 -38.34
C ALA A 105 -34.32 -28.17 -37.95
#